data_AF-A0A7K2Q1U7-F1
#
_entry.id   AF-A0A7K2Q1U7-F1
#
_cell.length_a   1.000
_cell.length_b   1.000
_cell.length_c   1.000
_cell.angle_alpha   90.00
_cell.angle_beta   90.00
_cell.angle_gamma   90.00
#
_symmetry.space_group_name_H-M   'P 1'
#
loop_
_entity.id
_entity.type
_entity.pdbx_description
1 polymer ?
#
loop_
_entity_poly.entity_id
_entity_poly.type
_entity_poly.pdbx_seq_one_letter_code
_entity_poly.pdbx_strand_id
1 'polypeptide(L)'
;MNDPITLAATQDDDPRELHDPDPTGTATPASPTSTEPVRTLLETAGTCRPLQEVAELVTLLEETGQNPGHGHQTLRAAAVGRPIQDVALLAGILGTDADADTAHEPPSDPGPAPRS
;
A
#
# COMPACT_ATOMS: atom_id res chain seq x y z
N MET A 1 34.44 -25.46 63.79
CA MET A 1 35.10 -24.71 62.72
C MET A 1 34.86 -25.48 61.44
N ASN A 2 33.92 -25.02 60.62
CA ASN A 2 33.71 -25.26 59.18
C ASN A 2 32.26 -24.89 58.87
N ASP A 3 32.04 -23.63 58.49
CA ASP A 3 30.79 -23.14 57.92
C ASP A 3 30.51 -23.78 56.55
N PRO A 4 29.26 -24.16 56.22
CA PRO A 4 28.91 -24.57 54.88
C PRO A 4 28.77 -23.36 53.96
N ILE A 5 29.44 -23.45 52.81
CA ILE A 5 29.44 -22.51 51.68
C ILE A 5 28.01 -22.20 51.25
N THR A 6 27.63 -20.92 51.30
CA THR A 6 26.45 -20.36 50.62
C THR A 6 26.60 -20.55 49.11
N LEU A 7 25.94 -21.58 48.58
CA LEU A 7 25.86 -21.81 47.14
C LEU A 7 24.64 -21.04 46.60
N ALA A 8 24.84 -19.75 46.31
CA ALA A 8 23.95 -18.99 45.46
C ALA A 8 24.22 -19.40 44.00
N ALA A 9 23.56 -20.47 43.56
CA ALA A 9 23.43 -20.79 42.14
C ALA A 9 21.96 -20.60 41.75
N THR A 10 21.63 -19.36 41.36
CA THR A 10 20.46 -19.08 40.54
C THR A 10 20.75 -19.64 39.15
N GLN A 11 20.48 -20.92 38.93
CA GLN A 11 20.49 -21.50 37.60
C GLN A 11 19.03 -21.75 37.22
N ASP A 12 18.37 -20.65 36.85
CA ASP A 12 17.16 -20.68 36.05
C ASP A 12 17.63 -20.46 34.61
N ASP A 13 17.82 -21.58 33.92
CA ASP A 13 18.22 -21.65 32.51
C ASP A 13 16.92 -21.64 31.69
N ASP A 14 16.42 -20.45 31.34
CA ASP A 14 15.31 -20.31 30.40
C ASP A 14 15.86 -19.97 29.00
N PRO A 15 15.67 -20.83 27.98
CA PRO A 15 16.26 -20.62 26.68
C PRO A 15 15.35 -19.76 25.80
N ARG A 16 15.88 -18.58 25.44
CA ARG A 16 15.56 -17.76 24.26
C ARG A 16 14.25 -16.97 24.28
N GLU A 17 14.36 -15.72 24.70
CA GLU A 17 13.66 -14.62 24.03
C GLU A 17 14.62 -13.43 23.83
N LEU A 18 15.39 -13.46 22.73
CA LEU A 18 15.83 -12.23 22.08
C LEU A 18 14.58 -11.61 21.42
N HIS A 19 13.73 -11.03 22.26
CA HIS A 19 12.63 -10.19 21.83
C HIS A 19 13.22 -8.82 21.51
N ASP A 20 13.60 -8.63 20.25
CA ASP A 20 13.82 -7.29 19.71
C ASP A 20 12.70 -6.99 18.70
N PRO A 21 11.68 -6.26 19.16
CA PRO A 21 10.96 -5.37 18.27
C PRO A 21 10.81 -3.99 18.93
N ASP A 22 11.64 -3.04 18.53
CA ASP A 22 11.09 -1.71 18.28
C ASP A 22 11.85 -1.08 17.10
N PRO A 23 11.12 -0.55 16.11
CA PRO A 23 10.98 0.89 16.21
C PRO A 23 9.57 1.35 15.84
N THR A 24 9.06 2.22 16.68
CA THR A 24 8.02 3.23 16.37
C THR A 24 6.58 2.76 16.60
N GLY A 25 6.09 3.07 17.80
CA GLY A 25 4.68 3.34 18.00
C GLY A 25 4.21 4.50 17.12
N THR A 26 3.47 4.18 16.05
CA THR A 26 2.27 4.93 15.61
C THR A 26 1.45 4.08 14.64
N ALA A 27 0.74 3.09 15.20
CA ALA A 27 -0.66 2.90 14.85
C ALA A 27 -1.32 2.17 16.01
N THR A 28 -1.99 2.93 16.87
CA THR A 28 -3.23 2.49 17.52
C THR A 28 -3.94 1.49 16.59
N PRO A 29 -4.35 0.28 17.04
CA PRO A 29 -5.30 -0.50 16.27
C PRO A 29 -6.60 0.29 16.25
N ALA A 30 -6.73 1.20 15.29
CA ALA A 30 -8.00 1.75 14.89
C ALA A 30 -8.85 0.54 14.53
N SER A 31 -9.86 0.27 15.35
CA SER A 31 -10.90 -0.76 15.18
C SER A 31 -10.72 -1.67 13.93
N PRO A 32 -10.08 -2.84 14.05
CA PRO A 32 -9.66 -3.69 12.91
C PRO A 32 -10.81 -4.37 12.15
N THR A 33 -12.02 -3.80 12.15
CA THR A 33 -13.21 -4.41 11.53
C THR A 33 -13.96 -3.48 10.58
N SER A 34 -13.72 -2.17 10.57
CA SER A 34 -14.39 -1.30 9.57
C SER A 34 -13.75 -1.34 8.18
N THR A 35 -12.46 -1.66 8.08
CA THR A 35 -11.76 -1.72 6.79
C THR A 35 -11.97 -3.06 6.06
N GLU A 36 -12.20 -4.15 6.80
CA GLU A 36 -12.42 -5.49 6.21
C GLU A 36 -13.68 -5.57 5.30
N PRO A 37 -14.85 -5.01 5.69
CA PRO A 37 -16.00 -4.91 4.80
C PRO A 37 -15.75 -4.05 3.57
N VAL A 38 -15.04 -2.92 3.72
CA VAL A 38 -14.69 -2.03 2.61
C VAL A 38 -13.79 -2.76 1.62
N ARG A 39 -12.75 -3.43 2.12
CA ARG A 39 -11.86 -4.26 1.31
C ARG A 39 -12.62 -5.36 0.57
N THR A 40 -13.49 -6.09 1.26
CA THR A 40 -14.31 -7.15 0.65
C THR A 40 -15.20 -6.59 -0.47
N LEU A 41 -15.78 -5.41 -0.25
CA LEU A 41 -16.60 -4.71 -1.25
C LEU A 41 -15.76 -4.32 -2.47
N LEU A 42 -14.59 -3.75 -2.27
CA LEU A 42 -13.67 -3.34 -3.33
C LEU A 42 -13.15 -4.54 -4.14
N GLU A 43 -12.82 -5.65 -3.47
CA GLU A 43 -12.41 -6.90 -4.12
C GLU A 43 -13.55 -7.49 -4.97
N THR A 44 -14.79 -7.47 -4.44
CA THR A 44 -15.99 -7.92 -5.16
C THR A 44 -16.30 -7.00 -6.34
N ALA A 45 -16.19 -5.68 -6.16
CA ALA A 45 -16.42 -4.71 -7.22
C ALA A 45 -15.41 -4.89 -8.36
N GLY A 46 -14.12 -5.04 -8.04
CA GLY A 46 -13.06 -5.25 -9.04
C GLY A 46 -13.26 -6.52 -9.88
N THR A 47 -13.82 -7.58 -9.30
CA THR A 47 -14.00 -8.87 -9.97
C THR A 47 -15.36 -9.01 -10.68
N CYS A 48 -16.42 -8.40 -10.18
CA CYS A 48 -17.78 -8.57 -10.72
C CYS A 48 -18.24 -7.45 -11.67
N ARG A 49 -17.67 -6.24 -11.58
CA ARG A 49 -18.05 -5.10 -12.44
C ARG A 49 -17.39 -5.21 -13.82
N PRO A 50 -17.93 -4.56 -14.87
CA PRO A 50 -17.27 -4.42 -16.17
C PRO A 50 -16.02 -3.53 -16.08
N LEU A 51 -15.15 -3.61 -17.10
CA LEU A 51 -13.84 -2.96 -17.12
C LEU A 51 -13.92 -1.44 -16.88
N GLN A 52 -14.86 -0.78 -17.57
CA GLN A 52 -15.04 0.66 -17.53
C GLN A 52 -15.45 1.13 -16.14
N GLU A 53 -16.42 0.44 -15.51
CA GLU A 53 -16.83 0.75 -14.14
C GLU A 53 -15.69 0.55 -13.12
N VAL A 54 -14.79 -0.42 -13.35
CA VAL A 54 -13.61 -0.61 -12.48
C VAL A 54 -12.62 0.54 -12.62
N ALA A 55 -12.38 1.02 -13.84
CA ALA A 55 -11.51 2.17 -14.07
C ALA A 55 -12.06 3.42 -13.37
N GLU A 56 -13.35 3.73 -13.57
CA GLU A 56 -14.01 4.86 -12.90
C GLU A 56 -13.96 4.74 -11.38
N LEU A 57 -14.17 3.53 -10.84
CA LEU A 57 -14.06 3.29 -9.40
C LEU A 57 -12.65 3.56 -8.87
N VAL A 58 -11.61 3.12 -9.59
CA VAL A 58 -10.22 3.36 -9.16
C VAL A 58 -9.89 4.85 -9.21
N THR A 59 -10.25 5.55 -10.28
CA THR A 59 -10.08 7.00 -10.39
C THR A 59 -10.76 7.73 -9.23
N LEU A 60 -12.02 7.39 -8.93
CA LEU A 60 -12.75 7.99 -7.81
C LEU A 60 -12.07 7.71 -6.46
N LEU A 61 -11.55 6.51 -6.24
CA LEU A 61 -10.84 6.16 -5.00
C LEU A 61 -9.54 6.95 -4.84
N GLU A 62 -8.84 7.21 -5.94
CA GLU A 62 -7.64 8.03 -5.97
C GLU A 62 -7.96 9.52 -5.74
N GLU A 63 -8.98 10.06 -6.39
CA GLU A 63 -9.44 11.45 -6.23
C GLU A 63 -9.97 11.75 -4.83
N THR A 64 -10.71 10.80 -4.23
CA THR A 64 -11.30 10.98 -2.90
C THR A 64 -10.27 10.86 -1.77
N GLY A 65 -9.04 10.44 -2.08
CA GLY A 65 -7.96 10.25 -1.09
C GLY A 65 -8.31 9.21 -0.01
N GLN A 66 -9.31 8.36 -0.25
CA GLN A 66 -9.77 7.35 0.70
C GLN A 66 -8.77 6.19 0.74
N ASN A 67 -7.72 6.35 1.55
CA ASN A 67 -6.62 5.39 1.71
C ASN A 67 -5.91 5.08 0.36
N PRO A 68 -4.65 5.50 0.17
CA PRO A 68 -3.92 5.29 -1.09
C PRO A 68 -3.81 3.80 -1.52
N GLY A 69 -4.11 2.84 -0.63
CA GLY A 69 -4.15 1.42 -0.96
C GLY A 69 -5.45 0.91 -1.61
N HIS A 70 -6.58 1.61 -1.51
CA HIS A 70 -7.89 1.06 -1.95
C HIS A 70 -8.04 0.96 -3.48
N GLY A 71 -7.56 1.98 -4.23
CA GLY A 71 -7.54 1.93 -5.70
C GLY A 71 -6.65 0.78 -6.20
N HIS A 72 -5.41 0.70 -5.71
CA HIS A 72 -4.47 -0.39 -6.00
C HIS A 72 -5.00 -1.77 -5.62
N GLN A 73 -5.72 -1.90 -4.51
CA GLN A 73 -6.32 -3.15 -4.07
C GLN A 73 -7.43 -3.61 -5.03
N THR A 74 -8.32 -2.69 -5.41
CA THR A 74 -9.39 -2.94 -6.38
C THR A 74 -8.80 -3.37 -7.73
N LEU A 75 -7.77 -2.67 -8.19
CA LEU A 75 -7.06 -2.97 -9.43
C LEU A 75 -6.42 -4.37 -9.39
N ARG A 76 -5.76 -4.72 -8.29
CA ARG A 76 -5.19 -6.06 -8.09
C ARG A 76 -6.27 -7.14 -8.14
N ALA A 77 -7.39 -6.92 -7.46
CA ALA A 77 -8.49 -7.89 -7.46
C ALA A 77 -9.07 -8.10 -8.86
N ALA A 78 -9.26 -7.02 -9.62
CA ALA A 78 -9.71 -7.08 -11.01
C ALA A 78 -8.75 -7.87 -11.90
N ALA A 79 -7.43 -7.69 -11.72
CA ALA A 79 -6.41 -8.35 -12.53
C ALA A 79 -6.32 -9.87 -12.29
N VAL A 80 -6.63 -10.36 -11.10
CA VAL A 80 -6.53 -11.80 -10.77
C VAL A 80 -7.59 -12.63 -11.49
N GLY A 81 -8.79 -12.08 -11.71
CA GLY A 81 -9.92 -12.80 -12.31
C GLY A 81 -10.07 -12.63 -13.83
N ARG A 82 -9.23 -11.80 -14.47
CA ARG A 82 -9.43 -11.36 -15.86
C ARG A 82 -8.34 -11.86 -16.82
N PRO A 83 -8.67 -12.01 -18.12
CA PRO A 83 -7.68 -12.30 -19.13
C PRO A 83 -6.68 -11.14 -19.26
N ILE A 84 -5.43 -11.45 -19.63
CA ILE A 84 -4.36 -10.44 -19.72
C ILE A 84 -4.67 -9.33 -20.74
N GLN A 85 -5.48 -9.61 -21.77
CA GLN A 85 -5.94 -8.63 -22.74
C GLN A 85 -6.81 -7.55 -22.07
N ASP A 86 -7.71 -7.94 -21.17
CA ASP A 86 -8.53 -7.00 -20.41
C ASP A 86 -7.67 -6.19 -19.43
N VAL A 87 -6.65 -6.79 -18.83
CA VAL A 87 -5.71 -6.08 -17.96
C VAL A 87 -4.94 -5.01 -18.74
N ALA A 88 -4.50 -5.32 -19.96
CA ALA A 88 -3.83 -4.35 -20.82
C ALA A 88 -4.78 -3.20 -21.23
N LEU A 89 -6.06 -3.50 -21.51
CA LEU A 89 -7.08 -2.48 -21.76
C LEU A 89 -7.32 -1.60 -20.52
N LEU A 90 -7.38 -2.20 -19.32
CA LEU A 90 -7.54 -1.45 -18.06
C LEU A 90 -6.38 -0.47 -17.85
N ALA A 91 -5.15 -0.96 -18.01
CA ALA A 91 -3.94 -0.15 -17.89
C ALA A 91 -3.90 0.96 -18.94
N GLY A 92 -4.39 0.68 -20.15
CA GLY A 92 -4.58 1.69 -21.19
C GLY A 92 -5.51 2.80 -20.72
N ILE A 93 -6.73 2.46 -20.26
CA ILE A 93 -7.73 3.43 -19.79
C ILE A 93 -7.15 4.32 -18.69
N LEU A 94 -6.59 3.72 -17.64
CA LEU A 94 -6.02 4.45 -16.48
C LEU A 94 -4.75 5.24 -16.83
N GLY A 95 -3.93 4.76 -17.76
CA GLY A 95 -2.71 5.42 -18.20
C GLY A 95 -2.98 6.69 -19.02
N THR A 96 -4.11 6.77 -19.75
CA THR A 96 -4.42 7.97 -20.54
C THR A 96 -4.68 9.20 -19.68
N ASP A 97 -5.25 8.99 -18.48
CA ASP A 97 -5.55 10.08 -17.54
C ASP A 97 -4.30 10.60 -16.82
N ALA A 98 -3.29 9.75 -16.59
CA ALA A 98 -2.02 10.14 -15.96
C ALA A 98 -1.06 10.89 -16.90
N ASP A 99 -0.99 10.49 -18.18
CA ASP A 99 -0.16 11.17 -19.19
C ASP A 99 -0.70 12.56 -19.57
N ALA A 100 -2.01 12.81 -19.43
CA ALA A 100 -2.62 14.11 -19.72
C ALA A 100 -2.20 15.21 -18.71
N ASP A 101 -1.88 14.84 -17.47
CA ASP A 101 -1.41 15.77 -16.42
C ASP A 101 0.09 16.10 -16.56
N THR A 102 0.88 15.18 -17.13
CA THR A 102 2.34 15.34 -17.25
C THR A 102 2.78 16.10 -18.51
N ALA A 103 1.86 16.33 -19.45
CA ALA A 103 2.13 17.05 -20.70
C ALA A 103 2.13 18.60 -20.56
N HIS A 104 2.05 19.16 -19.34
CA HIS A 104 2.09 20.61 -19.09
C HIS A 104 3.42 21.13 -18.51
N GLU A 105 4.56 20.43 -18.67
CA GLU A 105 5.84 21.13 -18.57
C GLU A 105 6.18 21.74 -19.95
N PRO A 106 5.90 23.04 -20.19
CA PRO A 106 6.44 23.70 -21.38
C PRO A 106 7.97 23.55 -21.32
N PRO A 107 8.65 23.30 -22.46
CA PRO A 107 10.09 23.28 -22.47
C PRO A 107 10.58 24.60 -21.88
N SER A 108 11.22 24.53 -20.71
CA SER A 108 11.92 25.64 -20.10
C SER A 108 12.73 26.30 -21.21
N ASP A 109 12.33 27.50 -21.62
CA ASP A 109 13.08 28.33 -22.55
C ASP A 109 14.51 28.40 -22.00
N PRO A 110 15.51 27.80 -22.68
CA PRO A 110 16.88 28.01 -22.26
C PRO A 110 17.20 29.44 -22.68
N GLY A 111 16.94 30.38 -21.76
CA GLY A 111 17.19 31.79 -21.97
C GLY A 111 18.60 31.98 -22.54
N PRO A 112 18.76 32.63 -23.70
CA PRO A 112 20.09 32.88 -24.22
C PRO A 112 20.79 33.87 -23.28
N ALA A 113 21.87 33.37 -22.67
CA ALA A 113 22.78 34.12 -21.80
C ALA A 113 23.26 35.44 -22.46
N PRO A 114 23.54 36.49 -21.68
CA PRO A 114 24.00 37.77 -22.21
C PRO A 114 25.42 37.63 -22.76
N ARG A 115 25.63 37.97 -24.04
CA ARG A 115 26.98 38.16 -24.58
C ARG A 115 27.07 39.35 -25.54
N SER A 116 27.84 40.34 -25.05
CA SER A 116 28.53 41.45 -25.73
C SER A 116 27.74 42.71 -26.00
#